data_AF-A0A1F6ID75-F1
#
_entry.id   AF-A0A1F6ID75-F1
#
_cell.length_a   1.000
_cell.length_b   1.000
_cell.length_c   1.000
_cell.angle_alpha   90.00
_cell.angle_beta   90.00
_cell.angle_gamma   90.00
#
_symmetry.space_group_name_H-M   'P 1'
#
loop_
_entity.id
_entity.type
_entity.pdbx_description
1 polymer ?
#
loop_
_entity_poly.entity_id
_entity_poly.type
_entity_poly.pdbx_seq_one_letter_code
_entity_poly.pdbx_strand_id
1 'polypeptide(L)'
;MKEERLGYFAPDISLGARRVSEQTISKEYSRKLVGRLKGTFDASQLTFVGGAFDGKVGKSHHFMPHLPPFPLDYDVSLEEVAAFNVVLPKVTEALVSTKGKGSSEGNYVREIGGNDHNNLITIAVDLASKGAYESGTVIRVVFGATDRMPVRALSYLLPALSLMDGMEQDGIKPPQLQIIFANHISSTLNKMNHAHAAEESRRFTGVAQEYIQEFFPKLSGSTIFLEDTPLEKNSLLRDRLLHVTRSLKEMVPFETREALINKGNNGARRINAFYGAAHILVHDIDIPVFVPIVSEQASTVRPRSIISIGGYQEQFFYGLRHEVKPHLGRDYNEVKTLQYFTRHRVPPYYMARDGDIALDVMLSRQRDRNSVIGKAAQYDLDYLAQISSRRGDLETFFDKQRKGI
;
A
#
# COMPACT_ATOMS: atom_id res chain seq x y z
N MET A 1 -78.92 -0.59 -32.61
CA MET A 1 -77.92 -0.34 -33.67
C MET A 1 -76.81 0.51 -33.07
N LYS A 2 -75.59 -0.04 -33.03
CA LYS A 2 -74.24 0.57 -32.90
C LYS A 2 -74.07 1.61 -31.77
N GLU A 3 -73.46 1.32 -30.61
CA GLU A 3 -72.08 0.84 -30.36
C GLU A 3 -71.02 1.43 -31.29
N GLU A 4 -70.35 2.49 -30.83
CA GLU A 4 -68.94 2.73 -31.14
C GLU A 4 -68.21 3.12 -29.84
N ARG A 5 -67.21 2.30 -29.52
CA ARG A 5 -66.49 2.25 -28.26
C ARG A 5 -65.51 3.42 -28.16
N LEU A 6 -65.53 4.07 -27.01
CA LEU A 6 -64.39 4.84 -26.48
C LEU A 6 -63.18 3.90 -26.42
N GLY A 7 -62.25 4.09 -27.37
CA GLY A 7 -60.93 3.48 -27.32
C GLY A 7 -60.17 4.05 -26.13
N TYR A 8 -60.24 3.36 -24.99
CA TYR A 8 -59.25 3.50 -23.93
C TYR A 8 -57.88 3.20 -24.54
N PHE A 9 -57.07 4.24 -24.77
CA PHE A 9 -55.63 4.08 -24.73
C PHE A 9 -55.31 3.67 -23.29
N ALA A 10 -55.17 2.37 -23.05
CA ALA A 10 -54.42 1.91 -21.91
C ALA A 10 -52.99 2.43 -22.15
N PRO A 11 -52.46 3.38 -21.34
CA PRO A 11 -51.04 3.65 -21.39
C PRO A 11 -50.36 2.31 -21.07
N ASP A 12 -49.33 1.95 -21.82
CA ASP A 12 -48.62 0.69 -21.63
C ASP A 12 -47.98 0.67 -20.24
N ILE A 13 -48.75 0.19 -19.25
CA ILE A 13 -48.40 0.13 -17.83
C ILE A 13 -47.12 -0.72 -17.65
N SER A 14 -46.80 -1.57 -18.62
CA SER A 14 -45.61 -2.44 -18.60
C SER A 14 -44.29 -1.69 -18.81
N LEU A 15 -44.28 -0.61 -19.60
CA LEU A 15 -43.09 0.24 -19.85
C LEU A 15 -42.88 1.26 -18.73
N GLY A 16 -43.96 1.77 -18.14
CA GLY A 16 -43.92 2.69 -16.99
C GLY A 16 -43.49 2.00 -15.70
N ALA A 17 -44.00 0.79 -15.43
CA ALA A 17 -43.62 0.02 -14.24
C ALA A 17 -42.17 -0.50 -14.30
N ARG A 18 -41.66 -0.88 -15.49
CA ARG A 18 -40.23 -1.18 -15.68
C ARG A 18 -39.35 0.04 -15.47
N ARG A 19 -39.69 1.19 -16.09
CA ARG A 19 -38.97 2.46 -15.90
C ARG A 19 -38.93 2.94 -14.45
N VAL A 20 -40.01 2.77 -13.68
CA VAL A 20 -40.04 3.20 -12.26
C VAL A 20 -39.30 2.22 -11.35
N SER A 21 -39.31 0.92 -11.66
CA SER A 21 -38.50 -0.07 -10.94
C SER A 21 -37.00 0.06 -11.24
N GLU A 22 -36.62 0.35 -12.49
CA GLU A 22 -35.24 0.68 -12.91
C GLU A 22 -34.78 2.04 -12.32
N GLN A 23 -35.67 3.03 -12.23
CA GLN A 23 -35.42 4.32 -11.57
C GLN A 23 -35.23 4.21 -10.04
N THR A 24 -35.71 3.13 -9.43
CA THR A 24 -35.56 2.86 -7.99
C THR A 24 -34.36 1.94 -7.71
N ILE A 25 -33.88 1.20 -8.71
CA ILE A 25 -32.66 0.39 -8.64
C ILE A 25 -31.38 1.25 -8.78
N SER A 26 -31.47 2.49 -9.28
CA SER A 26 -30.32 3.32 -9.66
C SER A 26 -30.13 4.64 -8.87
N LYS A 27 -30.76 4.85 -7.70
CA LYS A 27 -30.64 6.13 -6.96
C LYS A 27 -29.84 6.10 -5.64
N GLU A 28 -29.63 4.94 -5.03
CA GLU A 28 -28.78 4.77 -3.83
C GLU A 28 -28.25 3.32 -3.75
N TYR A 29 -27.27 3.07 -2.86
CA TYR A 29 -26.81 1.72 -2.52
C TYR A 29 -27.96 0.86 -1.96
N SER A 30 -28.01 -0.42 -2.32
CA SER A 30 -28.99 -1.33 -1.73
C SER A 30 -28.79 -1.45 -0.21
N ARG A 31 -29.90 -1.53 0.55
CA ARG A 31 -29.86 -1.75 2.02
C ARG A 31 -29.01 -2.96 2.41
N LYS A 32 -29.05 -4.02 1.59
CA LYS A 32 -28.26 -5.25 1.79
C LYS A 32 -26.76 -4.97 1.69
N LEU A 33 -26.34 -4.21 0.68
CA LEU A 33 -24.94 -3.80 0.51
C LEU A 33 -24.48 -2.94 1.68
N VAL A 34 -25.24 -1.90 2.03
CA VAL A 34 -24.94 -1.02 3.17
C VAL A 34 -24.79 -1.85 4.47
N GLY A 35 -25.70 -2.80 4.71
CA GLY A 35 -25.63 -3.69 5.86
C GLY A 35 -24.36 -4.55 5.87
N ARG A 36 -23.95 -5.08 4.71
CA ARG A 36 -22.69 -5.84 4.59
C ARG A 36 -21.46 -4.98 4.88
N LEU A 37 -21.39 -3.79 4.28
CA LEU A 37 -20.27 -2.87 4.52
C LEU A 37 -20.14 -2.49 5.99
N LYS A 38 -21.28 -2.17 6.65
CA LYS A 38 -21.29 -1.90 8.09
C LYS A 38 -20.75 -3.08 8.89
N GLY A 39 -21.25 -4.30 8.64
CA GLY A 39 -20.77 -5.51 9.30
C GLY A 39 -19.27 -5.74 9.10
N THR A 40 -18.76 -5.55 7.88
CA THR A 40 -17.34 -5.65 7.56
C THR A 40 -16.49 -4.65 8.35
N PHE A 41 -16.90 -3.37 8.39
CA PHE A 41 -16.20 -2.35 9.16
C PHE A 41 -16.26 -2.58 10.67
N ASP A 42 -17.40 -3.02 11.20
CA ASP A 42 -17.57 -3.26 12.63
C ASP A 42 -16.78 -4.49 13.11
N ALA A 43 -16.57 -5.47 12.23
CA ALA A 43 -15.70 -6.62 12.46
C ALA A 43 -14.20 -6.26 12.40
N SER A 44 -13.84 -5.16 11.75
CA SER A 44 -12.45 -4.69 11.66
C SER A 44 -11.83 -4.46 13.04
N GLN A 45 -10.54 -4.78 13.12
CA GLN A 45 -9.68 -4.59 14.29
C GLN A 45 -8.55 -3.59 14.00
N LEU A 46 -8.64 -2.85 12.90
CA LEU A 46 -7.65 -1.82 12.58
C LEU A 46 -7.79 -0.63 13.53
N THR A 47 -6.69 -0.25 14.15
CA THR A 47 -6.60 0.94 15.00
C THR A 47 -6.15 2.14 14.17
N PHE A 48 -6.77 3.30 14.36
CA PHE A 48 -6.33 4.53 13.72
C PHE A 48 -5.04 5.05 14.34
N VAL A 49 -4.13 5.53 13.49
CA VAL A 49 -2.92 6.25 13.87
C VAL A 49 -2.93 7.65 13.26
N GLY A 50 -2.80 8.66 14.11
CA GLY A 50 -2.88 10.07 13.77
C GLY A 50 -4.30 10.56 13.45
N GLY A 51 -4.49 11.88 13.50
CA GLY A 51 -5.78 12.52 13.22
C GLY A 51 -6.78 12.44 14.38
N ALA A 52 -8.05 12.78 14.10
CA ALA A 52 -9.08 12.97 15.13
C ALA A 52 -9.51 11.68 15.86
N PHE A 53 -9.16 10.51 15.33
CA PHE A 53 -9.57 9.21 15.86
C PHE A 53 -8.40 8.37 16.36
N ASP A 54 -7.22 8.97 16.57
CA ASP A 54 -6.01 8.28 17.01
C ASP A 54 -6.26 7.33 18.20
N GLY A 55 -5.71 6.12 18.11
CA GLY A 55 -5.86 5.05 19.11
C GLY A 55 -7.23 4.35 19.13
N LYS A 56 -8.23 4.82 18.37
CA LYS A 56 -9.54 4.18 18.29
C LYS A 56 -9.55 3.06 17.26
N VAL A 57 -10.30 1.99 17.55
CA VAL A 57 -10.59 0.94 16.56
C VAL A 57 -11.56 1.49 15.52
N GLY A 58 -11.22 1.33 14.24
CA GLY A 58 -12.08 1.68 13.11
C GLY A 58 -13.39 0.90 13.16
N LYS A 59 -14.48 1.61 12.88
CA LYS A 59 -15.87 1.10 12.94
C LYS A 59 -16.69 1.74 11.84
N SER A 60 -17.84 1.16 11.54
CA SER A 60 -18.68 1.58 10.41
C SER A 60 -19.00 3.08 10.43
N HIS A 61 -19.29 3.67 11.59
CA HIS A 61 -19.58 5.10 11.69
C HIS A 61 -18.41 6.03 11.31
N HIS A 62 -17.16 5.54 11.29
CA HIS A 62 -16.01 6.30 10.82
C HIS A 62 -15.87 6.27 9.28
N PHE A 63 -16.25 5.16 8.63
CA PHE A 63 -16.01 4.97 7.19
C PHE A 63 -17.24 5.26 6.33
N MET A 64 -18.43 4.90 6.81
CA MET A 64 -19.67 5.00 6.05
C MET A 64 -20.05 6.43 5.62
N PRO A 65 -19.73 7.51 6.37
CA PRO A 65 -19.98 8.88 5.90
C PRO A 65 -19.22 9.26 4.62
N HIS A 66 -18.17 8.51 4.27
CA HIS A 66 -17.32 8.77 3.10
C HIS A 66 -17.70 7.91 1.89
N LEU A 67 -18.74 7.08 2.01
CA LEU A 67 -19.24 6.30 0.88
C LEU A 67 -19.76 7.28 -0.20
N PRO A 68 -19.12 7.36 -1.38
CA PRO A 68 -19.55 8.29 -2.42
C PRO A 68 -20.92 7.89 -2.95
N PRO A 69 -21.75 8.83 -3.44
CA PRO A 69 -23.03 8.49 -4.04
C PRO A 69 -22.85 7.50 -5.20
N PHE A 70 -23.83 6.63 -5.40
CA PHE A 70 -23.84 5.62 -6.46
C PHE A 70 -25.14 5.75 -7.27
N PRO A 71 -25.11 5.63 -8.61
CA PRO A 71 -23.98 5.24 -9.46
C PRO A 71 -22.98 6.40 -9.70
N LEU A 72 -21.71 6.06 -9.94
CA LEU A 72 -20.67 7.06 -10.25
C LEU A 72 -20.84 7.68 -11.66
N ASP A 73 -21.55 6.97 -12.55
CA ASP A 73 -21.88 7.39 -13.91
C ASP A 73 -23.37 7.13 -14.20
N TYR A 74 -23.97 7.89 -15.12
CA TYR A 74 -25.40 7.79 -15.46
C TYR A 74 -25.73 6.61 -16.41
N ASP A 75 -24.72 6.01 -17.05
CA ASP A 75 -24.87 4.96 -18.08
C ASP A 75 -24.42 3.57 -17.60
N VAL A 76 -24.77 3.18 -16.37
CA VAL A 76 -24.37 1.88 -15.78
C VAL A 76 -25.48 0.85 -15.95
N SER A 77 -25.16 -0.33 -16.47
CA SER A 77 -26.14 -1.41 -16.66
C SER A 77 -26.52 -2.09 -15.33
N LEU A 78 -27.70 -2.72 -15.26
CA LEU A 78 -28.12 -3.48 -14.06
C LEU A 78 -27.14 -4.62 -13.71
N GLU A 79 -26.52 -5.22 -14.71
CA GLU A 79 -25.51 -6.27 -14.53
C GLU A 79 -24.24 -5.71 -13.89
N GLU A 80 -23.81 -4.51 -14.30
CA GLU A 80 -22.66 -3.82 -13.72
C GLU A 80 -22.94 -3.39 -12.28
N VAL A 81 -24.14 -2.88 -11.99
CA VAL A 81 -24.58 -2.58 -10.60
C VAL A 81 -24.58 -3.85 -9.74
N ALA A 82 -25.08 -4.96 -10.27
CA ALA A 82 -25.10 -6.23 -9.55
C ALA A 82 -23.67 -6.75 -9.29
N ALA A 83 -22.79 -6.69 -10.29
CA ALA A 83 -21.38 -7.07 -10.15
C ALA A 83 -20.66 -6.21 -9.11
N PHE A 84 -20.84 -4.88 -9.17
CA PHE A 84 -20.29 -3.94 -8.20
C PHE A 84 -20.76 -4.26 -6.77
N ASN A 85 -22.06 -4.51 -6.58
CA ASN A 85 -22.64 -4.84 -5.27
C ASN A 85 -22.12 -6.17 -4.69
N VAL A 86 -21.61 -7.07 -5.53
CA VAL A 86 -20.97 -8.32 -5.13
C VAL A 86 -19.49 -8.10 -4.79
N VAL A 87 -18.79 -7.27 -5.57
CA VAL A 87 -17.34 -7.06 -5.45
C VAL A 87 -16.98 -6.08 -4.33
N LEU A 88 -17.71 -4.98 -4.18
CA LEU A 88 -17.39 -3.93 -3.20
C LEU A 88 -17.27 -4.45 -1.75
N PRO A 89 -18.16 -5.31 -1.22
CA PRO A 89 -17.99 -5.90 0.10
C PRO A 89 -16.70 -6.70 0.24
N LYS A 90 -16.34 -7.47 -0.79
CA LYS A 90 -15.12 -8.31 -0.78
C LYS A 90 -13.85 -7.46 -0.79
N VAL A 91 -13.83 -6.41 -1.62
CA VAL A 91 -12.71 -5.44 -1.64
C VAL A 91 -12.58 -4.75 -0.30
N THR A 92 -13.70 -4.26 0.25
CA THR A 92 -13.73 -3.63 1.58
C THR A 92 -13.21 -4.60 2.63
N GLU A 93 -13.65 -5.85 2.60
CA GLU A 93 -13.18 -6.90 3.51
C GLU A 93 -11.68 -7.16 3.39
N ALA A 94 -11.14 -7.24 2.18
CA ALA A 94 -9.70 -7.38 1.97
C ALA A 94 -8.91 -6.21 2.59
N LEU A 95 -9.37 -4.97 2.37
CA LEU A 95 -8.74 -3.76 2.88
C LEU A 95 -8.84 -3.60 4.41
N VAL A 96 -9.91 -4.06 5.06
CA VAL A 96 -10.04 -3.91 6.52
C VAL A 96 -9.60 -5.12 7.32
N SER A 97 -9.71 -6.32 6.75
CA SER A 97 -9.31 -7.53 7.45
C SER A 97 -7.79 -7.60 7.54
N THR A 98 -7.07 -7.23 6.47
CA THR A 98 -5.61 -7.36 6.32
C THR A 98 -5.07 -8.74 6.75
N LYS A 99 -5.97 -9.73 6.81
CA LYS A 99 -5.69 -11.11 7.16
C LYS A 99 -5.35 -11.83 5.87
N GLY A 100 -4.16 -12.42 5.80
CA GLY A 100 -4.00 -13.55 4.88
C GLY A 100 -4.98 -14.64 5.32
N LYS A 101 -5.88 -15.09 4.44
CA LYS A 101 -6.76 -16.22 4.73
C LYS A 101 -5.91 -17.39 5.28
N GLY A 102 -6.28 -17.91 6.46
CA GLY A 102 -5.55 -19.00 7.13
C GLY A 102 -4.46 -18.61 8.12
N SER A 103 -4.26 -17.33 8.49
CA SER A 103 -3.32 -16.97 9.58
C SER A 103 -3.88 -17.22 10.98
N SER A 104 -3.35 -18.21 11.68
CA SER A 104 -3.71 -18.55 13.07
C SER A 104 -3.26 -17.52 14.12
N GLU A 105 -2.30 -16.64 13.80
CA GLU A 105 -1.89 -15.56 14.69
C GLU A 105 -1.95 -14.18 14.02
N GLY A 106 -2.63 -13.27 14.71
CA GLY A 106 -2.74 -11.82 14.59
C GLY A 106 -2.24 -11.13 13.32
N ASN A 107 -3.14 -10.35 12.70
CA ASN A 107 -2.83 -9.42 11.61
C ASN A 107 -1.48 -8.73 11.84
N TYR A 108 -0.55 -8.96 10.91
CA TYR A 108 0.76 -8.30 10.94
C TYR A 108 0.63 -6.81 10.57
N VAL A 109 -0.47 -6.44 9.91
CA VAL A 109 -0.99 -5.07 9.81
C VAL A 109 -2.04 -4.86 10.90
N ARG A 110 -1.84 -3.88 11.79
CA ARG A 110 -2.80 -3.64 12.88
C ARG A 110 -3.42 -2.26 12.85
N GLU A 111 -2.80 -1.37 12.10
CA GLU A 111 -3.07 0.05 12.18
C GLU A 111 -3.21 0.63 10.80
N ILE A 112 -4.01 1.69 10.72
CA ILE A 112 -4.30 2.43 9.52
C ILE A 112 -4.21 3.93 9.81
N GLY A 113 -3.74 4.70 8.82
CA GLY A 113 -3.67 6.14 8.92
C GLY A 113 -5.04 6.78 9.18
N GLY A 114 -5.18 7.49 10.29
CA GLY A 114 -6.45 8.11 10.69
C GLY A 114 -6.77 9.42 9.95
N ASN A 115 -5.79 10.11 9.37
CA ASN A 115 -6.05 11.23 8.44
C ASN A 115 -6.50 10.79 7.03
N ASP A 116 -6.19 9.54 6.63
CA ASP A 116 -6.47 8.98 5.30
C ASP A 116 -7.64 7.98 5.31
N HIS A 117 -8.24 7.70 6.47
CA HIS A 117 -9.24 6.64 6.62
C HIS A 117 -10.46 6.82 5.70
N ASN A 118 -10.82 8.06 5.39
CA ASN A 118 -11.87 8.42 4.44
C ASN A 118 -11.57 7.91 3.02
N ASN A 119 -10.30 7.80 2.64
CA ASN A 119 -9.89 7.29 1.33
C ASN A 119 -10.06 5.77 1.22
N LEU A 120 -10.20 5.02 2.33
CA LEU A 120 -10.36 3.57 2.28
C LEU A 120 -11.56 3.18 1.43
N ILE A 121 -12.73 3.78 1.70
CA ILE A 121 -13.96 3.40 0.98
C ILE A 121 -13.94 3.89 -0.46
N THR A 122 -13.34 5.05 -0.75
CA THR A 122 -13.23 5.55 -2.12
C THR A 122 -12.27 4.69 -2.95
N ILE A 123 -11.17 4.23 -2.36
CA ILE A 123 -10.27 3.25 -2.97
C ILE A 123 -10.96 1.89 -3.15
N ALA A 124 -11.76 1.45 -2.18
CA ALA A 124 -12.54 0.22 -2.31
C ALA A 124 -13.53 0.29 -3.48
N VAL A 125 -14.16 1.45 -3.68
CA VAL A 125 -15.04 1.73 -4.82
C VAL A 125 -14.26 1.72 -6.12
N ASP A 126 -13.09 2.37 -6.19
CA ASP A 126 -12.22 2.38 -7.38
C ASP A 126 -11.82 0.94 -7.80
N LEU A 127 -11.48 0.10 -6.81
CA LEU A 127 -11.10 -1.30 -7.00
C LEU A 127 -12.28 -2.22 -7.34
N ALA A 128 -13.50 -1.87 -6.94
CA ALA A 128 -14.71 -2.63 -7.23
C ALA A 128 -15.37 -2.23 -8.57
N SER A 129 -15.00 -1.07 -9.11
CA SER A 129 -15.59 -0.52 -10.33
C SER A 129 -15.16 -1.28 -11.58
N LYS A 130 -15.99 -1.21 -12.63
CA LYS A 130 -15.62 -1.72 -13.96
C LYS A 130 -14.38 -0.95 -14.44
N GLY A 131 -13.40 -1.66 -14.99
CA GLY A 131 -12.14 -1.04 -15.38
C GLY A 131 -11.23 -0.66 -14.22
N ALA A 132 -11.41 -1.25 -13.03
CA ALA A 132 -10.57 -1.02 -11.84
C ALA A 132 -9.05 -1.04 -12.11
N TYR A 133 -8.58 -1.77 -13.13
CA TYR A 133 -7.17 -1.76 -13.53
C TYR A 133 -6.69 -0.38 -14.05
N GLU A 134 -7.57 0.37 -14.70
CA GLU A 134 -7.34 1.73 -15.19
C GLU A 134 -7.52 2.78 -14.08
N SER A 135 -8.01 2.39 -12.89
CA SER A 135 -8.16 3.29 -11.76
C SER A 135 -6.84 3.92 -11.30
N GLY A 136 -5.70 3.30 -11.65
CA GLY A 136 -4.39 3.74 -11.19
C GLY A 136 -4.20 3.48 -9.69
N THR A 137 -4.88 2.50 -9.09
CA THR A 137 -4.59 2.08 -7.72
C THR A 137 -3.32 1.24 -7.71
N VAL A 138 -2.36 1.59 -6.85
CA VAL A 138 -1.11 0.85 -6.63
C VAL A 138 -0.89 0.58 -5.15
N ILE A 139 -0.15 -0.48 -4.83
CA ILE A 139 0.37 -0.72 -3.49
C ILE A 139 1.86 -0.36 -3.49
N ARG A 140 2.32 0.42 -2.50
CA ARG A 140 3.73 0.78 -2.35
C ARG A 140 4.33 0.17 -1.08
N VAL A 141 5.48 -0.49 -1.25
CA VAL A 141 6.40 -0.85 -0.15
C VAL A 141 7.73 -0.19 -0.43
N VAL A 142 8.25 0.56 0.54
CA VAL A 142 9.40 1.46 0.33
C VAL A 142 10.57 1.04 1.21
N PHE A 143 11.72 0.90 0.56
CA PHE A 143 13.00 0.55 1.15
C PHE A 143 13.91 1.77 1.11
N GLY A 144 14.56 2.07 2.24
CA GLY A 144 15.69 3.00 2.26
C GLY A 144 16.98 2.31 1.78
N ALA A 145 17.98 3.10 1.41
CA ALA A 145 19.32 2.59 1.13
C ALA A 145 19.88 1.86 2.36
N THR A 146 20.51 0.71 2.15
CA THR A 146 21.17 -0.07 3.20
C THR A 146 22.57 -0.49 2.76
N ASP A 147 23.51 -0.55 3.71
CA ASP A 147 24.86 -1.08 3.46
C ASP A 147 24.84 -2.60 3.36
N ARG A 148 23.81 -3.24 3.93
CA ARG A 148 23.66 -4.69 3.84
C ARG A 148 22.21 -5.06 4.04
N MET A 149 21.62 -5.70 3.02
CA MET A 149 20.23 -6.11 3.09
C MET A 149 20.10 -7.34 4.01
N PRO A 150 19.29 -7.29 5.07
CA PRO A 150 19.02 -8.46 5.90
C PRO A 150 18.02 -9.40 5.22
N VAL A 151 18.07 -10.69 5.52
CA VAL A 151 17.12 -11.70 5.00
C VAL A 151 15.68 -11.36 5.35
N ARG A 152 15.46 -10.81 6.55
CA ARG A 152 14.11 -10.41 7.01
C ARG A 152 13.48 -9.32 6.15
N ALA A 153 14.22 -8.66 5.26
CA ALA A 153 13.65 -7.74 4.28
C ALA A 153 12.54 -8.39 3.42
N LEU A 154 12.60 -9.70 3.18
CA LEU A 154 11.53 -10.45 2.50
C LEU A 154 10.22 -10.41 3.27
N SER A 155 10.25 -10.40 4.60
CA SER A 155 9.03 -10.32 5.43
C SER A 155 8.26 -9.02 5.22
N TYR A 156 8.94 -7.97 4.76
CA TYR A 156 8.33 -6.66 4.53
C TYR A 156 7.41 -6.62 3.33
N LEU A 157 7.61 -7.53 2.37
CA LEU A 157 6.76 -7.66 1.18
C LEU A 157 5.46 -8.41 1.51
N LEU A 158 5.47 -9.26 2.53
CA LEU A 158 4.38 -10.20 2.82
C LEU A 158 3.04 -9.56 3.13
N PRO A 159 2.93 -8.41 3.83
CA PRO A 159 1.65 -7.78 4.05
C PRO A 159 0.99 -7.33 2.74
N ALA A 160 1.77 -6.80 1.79
CA ALA A 160 1.28 -6.41 0.47
C ALA A 160 0.89 -7.64 -0.36
N LEU A 161 1.77 -8.65 -0.41
CA LEU A 161 1.52 -9.89 -1.14
C LEU A 161 0.31 -10.65 -0.58
N SER A 162 0.14 -10.69 0.75
CA SER A 162 -1.01 -11.35 1.40
C SER A 162 -2.33 -10.61 1.11
N LEU A 163 -2.30 -9.27 1.06
CA LEU A 163 -3.47 -8.48 0.67
C LEU A 163 -3.88 -8.78 -0.78
N MET A 164 -2.91 -8.78 -1.69
CA MET A 164 -3.14 -9.04 -3.12
C MET A 164 -3.59 -10.48 -3.39
N ASP A 165 -2.96 -11.46 -2.73
CA ASP A 165 -3.34 -12.87 -2.81
C ASP A 165 -4.76 -13.08 -2.27
N GLY A 166 -5.12 -12.41 -1.17
CA GLY A 166 -6.48 -12.40 -0.63
C GLY A 166 -7.50 -11.85 -1.64
N MET A 167 -7.20 -10.71 -2.27
CA MET A 167 -8.01 -10.13 -3.34
C MET A 167 -8.19 -11.14 -4.50
N GLU A 168 -7.10 -11.75 -4.96
CA GLU A 168 -7.12 -12.68 -6.07
C GLU A 168 -7.96 -13.93 -5.77
N GLN A 169 -7.84 -14.48 -4.56
CA GLN A 169 -8.67 -15.59 -4.07
C GLN A 169 -10.16 -15.25 -4.00
N ASP A 170 -10.51 -13.97 -3.83
CA ASP A 170 -11.90 -13.49 -3.84
C ASP A 170 -12.42 -13.12 -5.23
N GLY A 171 -11.60 -13.34 -6.27
CA GLY A 171 -11.91 -13.03 -7.66
C GLY A 171 -11.74 -11.55 -7.99
N ILE A 172 -11.01 -10.80 -7.17
CA ILE A 172 -10.68 -9.39 -7.38
C ILE A 172 -9.30 -9.34 -8.03
N LYS A 173 -9.17 -8.62 -9.15
CA LYS A 173 -7.86 -8.38 -9.75
C LYS A 173 -7.03 -7.48 -8.83
N PRO A 174 -5.85 -7.90 -8.35
CA PRO A 174 -5.06 -7.07 -7.45
C PRO A 174 -4.43 -5.86 -8.20
N PRO A 175 -4.24 -4.73 -7.51
CA PRO A 175 -3.47 -3.59 -8.04
C PRO A 175 -1.99 -3.94 -8.22
N GLN A 176 -1.24 -3.12 -8.97
CA GLN A 176 0.21 -3.32 -9.11
C GLN A 176 0.92 -3.06 -7.77
N LEU A 177 1.81 -3.96 -7.38
CA LEU A 177 2.74 -3.76 -6.28
C LEU A 177 4.01 -3.10 -6.78
N GLN A 178 4.30 -1.92 -6.25
CA GLN A 178 5.50 -1.13 -6.50
C GLN A 178 6.43 -1.26 -5.29
N ILE A 179 7.51 -2.01 -5.45
CA ILE A 179 8.59 -2.11 -4.47
C ILE A 179 9.62 -1.05 -4.83
N ILE A 180 9.72 -0.01 -4.01
CA ILE A 180 10.53 1.18 -4.31
C ILE A 180 11.76 1.22 -3.41
N PHE A 181 12.93 1.37 -4.00
CA PHE A 181 14.19 1.63 -3.30
C PHE A 181 14.58 3.10 -3.44
N ALA A 182 14.58 3.84 -2.35
CA ALA A 182 15.02 5.24 -2.31
C ALA A 182 16.56 5.32 -2.23
N ASN A 183 17.25 4.63 -3.14
CA ASN A 183 18.71 4.48 -3.16
C ASN A 183 19.43 5.84 -3.19
N HIS A 184 19.05 6.74 -4.09
CA HIS A 184 19.71 8.04 -4.25
C HIS A 184 19.40 9.00 -3.10
N ILE A 185 18.12 9.11 -2.72
CA ILE A 185 17.70 9.94 -1.60
C ILE A 185 18.35 9.46 -0.30
N SER A 186 18.15 8.19 0.07
CA SER A 186 18.67 7.67 1.34
C SER A 186 20.19 7.66 1.37
N SER A 187 20.89 7.28 0.28
CA SER A 187 22.36 7.30 0.27
C SER A 187 22.90 8.71 0.45
N THR A 188 22.27 9.71 -0.17
CA THR A 188 22.67 11.12 -0.01
C THR A 188 22.48 11.58 1.43
N LEU A 189 21.34 11.27 2.04
CA LEU A 189 21.02 11.70 3.41
C LEU A 189 21.86 10.98 4.47
N ASN A 190 22.16 9.70 4.25
CA ASN A 190 22.93 8.88 5.18
C ASN A 190 24.44 8.88 4.90
N LYS A 191 24.91 9.58 3.86
CA LYS A 191 26.31 9.58 3.39
C LYS A 191 26.83 8.17 3.05
N MET A 192 25.98 7.35 2.45
CA MET A 192 26.33 5.99 2.05
C MET A 192 26.87 5.95 0.62
N ASN A 193 27.61 4.90 0.30
CA ASN A 193 28.03 4.66 -1.08
C ASN A 193 26.83 4.23 -1.92
N HIS A 194 26.44 5.09 -2.86
CA HIS A 194 25.31 4.82 -3.74
C HIS A 194 25.46 3.54 -4.56
N ALA A 195 26.64 3.31 -5.16
CA ALA A 195 26.86 2.13 -5.98
C ALA A 195 26.69 0.83 -5.18
N HIS A 196 27.13 0.86 -3.93
CA HIS A 196 26.97 -0.25 -2.99
C HIS A 196 25.50 -0.49 -2.61
N ALA A 197 24.76 0.56 -2.23
CA ALA A 197 23.33 0.45 -1.94
C ALA A 197 22.50 -0.04 -3.16
N ALA A 198 22.87 0.41 -4.36
CA ALA A 198 22.28 -0.03 -5.62
C ALA A 198 22.59 -1.51 -5.91
N GLU A 199 23.78 -2.01 -5.55
CA GLU A 199 24.12 -3.43 -5.65
C GLU A 199 23.28 -4.28 -4.67
N GLU A 200 23.15 -3.84 -3.43
CA GLU A 200 22.35 -4.54 -2.41
C GLU A 200 20.86 -4.62 -2.80
N SER A 201 20.28 -3.53 -3.32
CA SER A 201 18.90 -3.53 -3.81
C SER A 201 18.70 -4.39 -5.06
N ARG A 202 19.65 -4.42 -6.00
CA ARG A 202 19.62 -5.35 -7.15
C ARG A 202 19.71 -6.81 -6.71
N ARG A 203 20.61 -7.14 -5.80
CA ARG A 203 20.75 -8.50 -5.24
C ARG A 203 19.48 -8.94 -4.55
N PHE A 204 18.91 -8.08 -3.70
CA PHE A 204 17.63 -8.37 -3.05
C PHE A 204 16.50 -8.51 -4.07
N THR A 205 16.46 -7.69 -5.12
CA THR A 205 15.44 -7.77 -6.17
C THR A 205 15.44 -9.15 -6.84
N GLY A 206 16.59 -9.71 -7.20
CA GLY A 206 16.67 -11.06 -7.77
C GLY A 206 16.07 -12.12 -6.84
N VAL A 207 16.50 -12.14 -5.57
CA VAL A 207 15.96 -13.08 -4.57
C VAL A 207 14.46 -12.88 -4.33
N ALA A 208 14.00 -11.63 -4.28
CA ALA A 208 12.60 -11.30 -4.08
C ALA A 208 11.73 -11.71 -5.28
N GLN A 209 12.21 -11.57 -6.51
CA GLN A 209 11.52 -12.05 -7.70
C GLN A 209 11.34 -13.57 -7.67
N GLU A 210 12.40 -14.31 -7.36
CA GLU A 210 12.33 -15.77 -7.23
C GLU A 210 11.42 -16.19 -6.07
N TYR A 211 11.49 -15.49 -4.93
CA TYR A 211 10.59 -15.72 -3.80
C TYR A 211 9.12 -15.51 -4.19
N ILE A 212 8.80 -14.40 -4.86
CA ILE A 212 7.42 -14.13 -5.30
C ILE A 212 6.99 -15.17 -6.34
N GLN A 213 7.85 -15.59 -7.25
CA GLN A 213 7.53 -16.62 -8.22
C GLN A 213 7.24 -17.99 -7.56
N GLU A 214 8.01 -18.36 -6.53
CA GLU A 214 7.83 -19.64 -5.84
C GLU A 214 6.62 -19.64 -4.90
N PHE A 215 6.42 -18.57 -4.12
CA PHE A 215 5.41 -18.54 -3.07
C PHE A 215 4.12 -17.79 -3.47
N PHE A 216 4.19 -16.85 -4.41
CA PHE A 216 3.05 -16.04 -4.87
C PHE A 216 2.99 -15.96 -6.41
N PRO A 217 3.00 -17.10 -7.13
CA PRO A 217 3.28 -17.15 -8.57
C PRO A 217 2.36 -16.25 -9.39
N LYS A 218 1.09 -16.15 -9.00
CA LYS A 218 0.07 -15.37 -9.71
C LYS A 218 0.22 -13.85 -9.56
N LEU A 219 0.99 -13.41 -8.56
CA LEU A 219 1.27 -11.99 -8.31
C LEU A 219 2.55 -11.51 -9.00
N SER A 220 3.38 -12.44 -9.51
CA SER A 220 4.66 -12.13 -10.17
C SER A 220 4.53 -11.08 -11.27
N GLY A 221 3.57 -11.27 -12.19
CA GLY A 221 3.30 -10.32 -13.29
C GLY A 221 2.69 -8.98 -12.86
N SER A 222 2.30 -8.84 -11.59
CA SER A 222 1.74 -7.61 -11.01
C SER A 222 2.68 -6.92 -10.02
N THR A 223 3.89 -7.45 -9.83
CA THR A 223 4.88 -6.89 -8.91
C THR A 223 6.06 -6.33 -9.70
N ILE A 224 6.46 -5.09 -9.39
CA ILE A 224 7.56 -4.41 -10.04
C ILE A 224 8.52 -3.80 -9.01
N PHE A 225 9.78 -3.69 -9.40
CA PHE A 225 10.87 -3.17 -8.59
C PHE A 225 11.39 -1.88 -9.21
N LEU A 226 11.43 -0.83 -8.41
CA LEU A 226 11.74 0.52 -8.85
C LEU A 226 12.80 1.14 -7.94
N GLU A 227 13.64 2.00 -8.48
CA GLU A 227 14.52 2.89 -7.71
C GLU A 227 14.27 4.34 -8.05
N ASP A 228 14.61 5.24 -7.12
CA ASP A 228 14.55 6.67 -7.36
C ASP A 228 15.61 7.13 -8.38
N THR A 229 15.36 8.24 -9.08
CA THR A 229 16.34 8.82 -10.03
C THR A 229 17.46 9.57 -9.29
N PRO A 230 18.63 9.78 -9.90
CA PRO A 230 19.71 10.59 -9.33
C PRO A 230 19.31 12.02 -8.91
N LEU A 231 19.87 12.50 -7.79
CA LEU A 231 19.70 13.88 -7.28
C LEU A 231 20.64 14.89 -7.96
N GLU A 232 20.76 14.82 -9.28
CA GLU A 232 21.62 15.71 -10.06
C GLU A 232 21.09 17.15 -10.06
N LYS A 233 21.94 18.10 -10.46
CA LYS A 233 21.54 19.51 -10.64
C LYS A 233 20.46 19.57 -11.73
N ASN A 234 19.35 20.25 -11.45
CA ASN A 234 18.17 20.38 -12.31
C ASN A 234 17.39 19.06 -12.55
N SER A 235 17.61 18.04 -11.71
CA SER A 235 16.75 16.84 -11.74
C SER A 235 15.39 17.14 -11.10
N LEU A 236 14.32 16.60 -11.68
CA LEU A 236 12.95 16.75 -11.18
C LEU A 236 12.84 16.32 -9.71
N LEU A 237 13.47 15.20 -9.35
CA LEU A 237 13.44 14.69 -7.98
C LEU A 237 14.07 15.68 -6.99
N ARG A 238 15.24 16.22 -7.33
CA ARG A 238 15.92 17.21 -6.48
C ARG A 238 15.08 18.47 -6.31
N ASP A 239 14.50 18.98 -7.39
CA ASP A 239 13.71 20.21 -7.34
C ASP A 239 12.45 20.04 -6.49
N ARG A 240 11.76 18.90 -6.63
CA ARG A 240 10.60 18.55 -5.81
C ARG A 240 10.99 18.35 -4.34
N LEU A 241 12.12 17.70 -4.08
CA LEU A 241 12.64 17.48 -2.73
C LEU A 241 12.97 18.80 -2.04
N LEU A 242 13.62 19.74 -2.75
CA LEU A 242 13.93 21.06 -2.24
C LEU A 242 12.67 21.90 -1.99
N HIS A 243 11.68 21.82 -2.88
CA HIS A 243 10.39 22.51 -2.71
C HIS A 243 9.69 22.05 -1.43
N VAL A 244 9.48 20.73 -1.27
CA VAL A 244 8.83 20.18 -0.07
C VAL A 244 9.63 20.47 1.19
N THR A 245 10.96 20.37 1.13
CA THR A 245 11.84 20.69 2.27
C THR A 245 11.68 22.14 2.72
N ARG A 246 11.47 23.08 1.80
CA ARG A 246 11.23 24.49 2.12
C ARG A 246 9.91 24.65 2.86
N SER A 247 8.82 24.11 2.32
CA SER A 247 7.50 24.17 2.96
C SER A 247 7.50 23.53 4.34
N LEU A 248 8.19 22.40 4.51
CA LEU A 248 8.32 21.73 5.81
C LEU A 248 9.02 22.63 6.85
N LYS A 249 10.07 23.36 6.45
CA LYS A 249 10.76 24.31 7.33
C LYS A 249 9.93 25.54 7.67
N GLU A 250 9.03 25.96 6.80
CA GLU A 250 8.19 27.14 7.01
C GLU A 250 6.95 26.82 7.86
N MET A 251 6.33 25.66 7.63
CA MET A 251 4.98 25.37 8.10
C MET A 251 4.91 24.45 9.32
N VAL A 252 5.91 23.59 9.54
CA VAL A 252 5.87 22.60 10.63
C VAL A 252 6.36 23.23 11.95
N PRO A 253 5.64 23.07 13.08
CA PRO A 253 6.05 23.58 14.39
C PRO A 253 7.48 23.17 14.77
N PHE A 254 8.14 24.01 15.57
CA PHE A 254 9.54 23.78 15.96
C PHE A 254 9.73 22.43 16.67
N GLU A 255 8.76 22.04 17.49
CA GLU A 255 8.74 20.81 18.27
C GLU A 255 8.70 19.57 17.38
N THR A 256 7.86 19.57 16.33
CA THR A 256 7.81 18.49 15.33
C THR A 256 9.10 18.45 14.50
N ARG A 257 9.70 19.62 14.20
CA ARG A 257 11.02 19.71 13.55
C ARG A 257 12.15 19.20 14.45
N GLU A 258 12.05 19.34 15.77
CA GLU A 258 13.01 18.78 16.73
C GLU A 258 12.85 17.26 16.87
N ALA A 259 11.62 16.72 16.85
CA ALA A 259 11.40 15.27 16.84
C ALA A 259 12.01 14.58 15.61
N LEU A 260 12.00 15.27 14.46
CA LEU A 260 12.70 14.86 13.24
C LEU A 260 14.21 14.74 13.44
N ILE A 261 14.82 15.49 14.37
CA ILE A 261 16.28 15.47 14.62
C ILE A 261 16.76 14.10 15.11
N ASN A 262 15.92 13.42 15.87
CA ASN A 262 16.28 12.15 16.51
C ASN A 262 16.04 10.91 15.62
N LYS A 263 15.58 11.10 14.37
CA LYS A 263 15.23 10.00 13.45
C LYS A 263 16.29 9.71 12.38
N GLY A 264 17.16 10.67 12.07
CA GLY A 264 18.31 10.43 11.20
C GLY A 264 19.49 9.84 11.96
N ASN A 265 20.24 8.91 11.36
CA ASN A 265 21.40 8.26 12.00
C ASN A 265 22.56 9.23 12.33
N ASN A 266 22.53 10.47 11.83
CA ASN A 266 23.70 11.37 11.85
C ASN A 266 23.47 12.73 12.55
N GLY A 267 22.38 12.92 13.31
CA GLY A 267 22.20 14.08 14.23
C GLY A 267 22.21 15.48 13.61
N ALA A 268 22.31 15.63 12.29
CA ALA A 268 22.43 16.94 11.64
C ALA A 268 21.06 17.53 11.26
N ARG A 269 20.67 18.64 11.92
CA ARG A 269 19.40 19.38 11.73
C ARG A 269 18.96 19.57 10.27
N ARG A 270 19.90 19.82 9.33
CA ARG A 270 19.60 20.02 7.91
C ARG A 270 19.14 18.74 7.19
N ILE A 271 19.60 17.55 7.61
CA ILE A 271 19.33 16.26 6.95
C ILE A 271 17.88 15.79 7.20
N ASN A 272 17.26 16.22 8.30
CA ASN A 272 15.99 15.66 8.75
C ASN A 272 14.76 16.24 8.03
N ALA A 273 14.80 17.51 7.63
CA ALA A 273 13.74 18.10 6.80
C ALA A 273 13.72 17.47 5.39
N PHE A 274 14.88 17.09 4.85
CA PHE A 274 14.95 16.30 3.62
C PHE A 274 14.40 14.89 3.81
N TYR A 275 14.67 14.27 4.96
CA TYR A 275 14.11 12.96 5.29
C TYR A 275 12.58 13.01 5.33
N GLY A 276 11.99 13.98 6.04
CA GLY A 276 10.55 14.21 6.04
C GLY A 276 9.98 14.48 4.64
N ALA A 277 10.64 15.33 3.85
CA ALA A 277 10.25 15.63 2.49
C ALA A 277 10.27 14.40 1.58
N ALA A 278 11.27 13.52 1.73
CA ALA A 278 11.38 12.28 0.98
C ALA A 278 10.16 11.37 1.21
N HIS A 279 9.70 11.21 2.46
CA HIS A 279 8.52 10.39 2.74
C HIS A 279 7.26 10.95 2.06
N ILE A 280 7.11 12.27 1.92
CA ILE A 280 6.00 12.87 1.14
C ILE A 280 6.14 12.51 -0.33
N LEU A 281 7.33 12.68 -0.93
CA LEU A 281 7.54 12.40 -2.34
C LEU A 281 7.29 10.93 -2.70
N VAL A 282 7.68 10.01 -1.84
CA VAL A 282 7.60 8.57 -2.14
C VAL A 282 6.21 8.00 -1.86
N HIS A 283 5.51 8.50 -0.85
CA HIS A 283 4.24 7.87 -0.42
C HIS A 283 2.98 8.60 -0.88
N ASP A 284 3.04 9.91 -1.14
CA ASP A 284 1.83 10.70 -1.32
C ASP A 284 1.70 11.36 -2.68
N ILE A 285 2.71 11.22 -3.54
CA ILE A 285 2.74 11.92 -4.84
C ILE A 285 3.04 10.94 -5.98
N ASP A 286 2.39 11.24 -7.09
CA ASP A 286 2.70 10.73 -8.41
C ASP A 286 3.75 11.61 -9.11
N ILE A 287 5.02 11.26 -8.95
CA ILE A 287 6.12 11.93 -9.65
C ILE A 287 6.84 10.88 -10.50
N PRO A 288 7.13 11.15 -11.79
CA PRO A 288 7.88 10.24 -12.67
C PRO A 288 9.38 10.26 -12.36
N VAL A 289 9.73 9.90 -11.12
CA VAL A 289 11.10 9.88 -10.57
C VAL A 289 11.51 8.49 -10.14
N PHE A 290 10.73 7.47 -10.51
CA PHE A 290 11.03 6.08 -10.25
C PHE A 290 11.30 5.35 -11.56
N VAL A 291 12.40 4.61 -11.61
CA VAL A 291 12.85 3.84 -12.77
C VAL A 291 12.94 2.35 -12.43
N PRO A 292 12.69 1.45 -13.39
CA PRO A 292 12.89 0.01 -13.20
C PRO A 292 14.31 -0.36 -12.74
N ILE A 293 14.41 -1.18 -11.69
CA ILE A 293 15.71 -1.77 -11.28
C ILE A 293 16.14 -2.87 -12.25
N VAL A 294 15.17 -3.59 -12.82
CA VAL A 294 15.37 -4.66 -13.80
C VAL A 294 14.67 -4.30 -15.10
N SER A 295 15.27 -4.65 -16.24
CA SER A 295 14.74 -4.34 -17.57
C SER A 295 13.51 -5.16 -17.92
N GLU A 296 13.42 -6.40 -17.43
CA GLU A 296 12.33 -7.34 -17.72
C GLU A 296 11.28 -7.31 -16.61
N GLN A 297 10.41 -6.30 -16.63
CA GLN A 297 9.22 -6.24 -15.77
C GLN A 297 8.05 -5.54 -16.45
N ALA A 298 6.85 -5.63 -15.86
CA ALA A 298 5.67 -4.94 -16.35
C ALA A 298 5.85 -3.40 -16.32
N SER A 299 5.14 -2.70 -17.21
CA SER A 299 5.15 -1.23 -17.22
C SER A 299 4.62 -0.65 -15.90
N THR A 300 5.24 0.43 -15.43
CA THR A 300 4.80 1.14 -14.23
C THR A 300 3.42 1.76 -14.41
N VAL A 301 2.49 1.41 -13.52
CA VAL A 301 1.18 2.06 -13.44
C VAL A 301 1.35 3.42 -12.76
N ARG A 302 0.84 4.47 -13.41
CA ARG A 302 0.81 5.82 -12.85
C ARG A 302 -0.29 5.92 -11.79
N PRO A 303 0.03 6.24 -10.53
CA PRO A 303 -0.94 6.17 -9.45
C PRO A 303 -1.93 7.34 -9.43
N ARG A 304 -3.22 7.03 -9.26
CA ARG A 304 -4.26 7.95 -8.77
C ARG A 304 -4.61 7.68 -7.30
N SER A 305 -4.37 6.45 -6.86
CA SER A 305 -4.55 5.99 -5.49
C SER A 305 -3.33 5.19 -5.06
N ILE A 306 -2.76 5.51 -3.90
CA ILE A 306 -1.61 4.80 -3.31
C ILE A 306 -2.03 4.17 -2.00
N ILE A 307 -1.93 2.85 -1.93
CA ILE A 307 -1.98 2.08 -0.69
C ILE A 307 -0.54 1.85 -0.24
N SER A 308 -0.08 2.63 0.72
CA SER A 308 1.26 2.53 1.28
C SER A 308 1.27 1.56 2.47
N ILE A 309 2.23 0.64 2.49
CA ILE A 309 2.41 -0.33 3.58
C ILE A 309 3.78 -0.12 4.21
N GLY A 310 3.78 0.26 5.48
CA GLY A 310 4.97 0.70 6.21
C GLY A 310 5.23 -0.06 7.51
N GLY A 311 6.44 0.03 8.05
CA GLY A 311 6.76 -0.40 9.41
C GLY A 311 6.20 0.53 10.49
N TYR A 312 6.37 0.18 11.76
CA TYR A 312 5.93 0.99 12.90
C TYR A 312 6.56 2.39 12.90
N GLN A 313 7.80 2.52 12.41
CA GLN A 313 8.48 3.82 12.35
C GLN A 313 7.84 4.81 11.36
N GLU A 314 7.06 4.32 10.39
CA GLU A 314 6.35 5.17 9.44
C GLU A 314 5.24 5.98 10.08
N GLN A 315 4.75 5.62 11.27
CA GLN A 315 3.70 6.38 11.97
C GLN A 315 4.11 7.84 12.21
N PHE A 316 5.38 8.05 12.56
CA PHE A 316 5.93 9.39 12.77
C PHE A 316 5.92 10.20 11.46
N PHE A 317 6.43 9.60 10.38
CA PHE A 317 6.46 10.26 9.08
C PHE A 317 5.05 10.51 8.57
N TYR A 318 4.13 9.56 8.72
CA TYR A 318 2.73 9.72 8.35
C TYR A 318 2.07 10.96 8.96
N GLY A 319 2.28 11.21 10.26
CA GLY A 319 1.79 12.43 10.93
C GLY A 319 2.36 13.69 10.28
N LEU A 320 3.68 13.71 10.10
CA LEU A 320 4.39 14.81 9.44
C LEU A 320 3.90 15.07 8.01
N ARG A 321 3.67 14.01 7.21
CA ARG A 321 3.19 14.16 5.82
C ARG A 321 1.85 14.89 5.80
N HIS A 322 0.94 14.54 6.72
CA HIS A 322 -0.39 15.16 6.80
C HIS A 322 -0.39 16.59 7.33
N GLU A 323 0.59 16.96 8.15
CA GLU A 323 0.78 18.36 8.56
C GLU A 323 1.25 19.24 7.38
N VAL A 324 2.08 18.69 6.48
CA VAL A 324 2.73 19.46 5.41
C VAL A 324 1.92 19.47 4.12
N LYS A 325 1.32 18.35 3.74
CA LYS A 325 0.66 18.11 2.44
C LYS A 325 -0.38 19.19 2.06
N PRO A 326 -1.23 19.71 2.98
CA PRO A 326 -2.17 20.80 2.67
C PRO A 326 -1.51 22.09 2.17
N HIS A 327 -0.21 22.29 2.45
CA HIS A 327 0.53 23.50 2.13
C HIS A 327 1.40 23.41 0.87
N LEU A 328 1.45 22.25 0.20
CA LEU A 328 2.30 22.01 -0.96
C LEU A 328 1.64 22.37 -2.30
N GLY A 329 0.35 22.72 -2.30
CA GLY A 329 -0.42 23.06 -3.51
C GLY A 329 -1.21 21.87 -4.09
N ARG A 330 -1.91 22.10 -5.21
CA ARG A 330 -2.84 21.11 -5.79
C ARG A 330 -2.17 19.83 -6.25
N ASP A 331 -1.03 19.91 -6.95
CA ASP A 331 -0.29 18.75 -7.47
C ASP A 331 0.03 17.68 -6.40
N TYR A 332 0.11 18.09 -5.13
CA TYR A 332 0.46 17.23 -3.99
C TYR A 332 -0.77 16.61 -3.30
N ASN A 333 -1.98 16.98 -3.72
CA ASN A 333 -3.25 16.59 -3.11
C ASN A 333 -4.17 15.82 -4.06
N GLU A 334 -3.74 15.55 -5.29
CA GLU A 334 -4.54 14.83 -6.30
C GLU A 334 -4.59 13.32 -6.07
N VAL A 335 -3.57 12.74 -5.44
CA VAL A 335 -3.47 11.31 -5.19
C VAL A 335 -4.15 10.94 -3.88
N LYS A 336 -5.11 10.01 -3.94
CA LYS A 336 -5.74 9.41 -2.75
C LYS A 336 -4.72 8.52 -2.06
N THR A 337 -4.53 8.71 -0.76
CA THR A 337 -3.55 7.97 0.03
C THR A 337 -4.23 7.11 1.08
N LEU A 338 -3.69 5.92 1.30
CA LEU A 338 -4.06 5.05 2.42
C LEU A 338 -2.79 4.44 2.99
N GLN A 339 -2.53 4.66 4.28
CA GLN A 339 -1.35 4.12 4.94
C GLN A 339 -1.72 2.99 5.90
N TYR A 340 -1.11 1.83 5.73
CA TYR A 340 -1.12 0.74 6.71
C TYR A 340 0.20 0.70 7.47
N PHE A 341 0.13 0.31 8.75
CA PHE A 341 1.32 0.07 9.57
C PHE A 341 1.39 -1.38 10.02
N THR A 342 2.58 -1.93 9.83
CA THR A 342 2.94 -3.31 10.13
C THR A 342 3.66 -3.41 11.46
N ARG A 343 3.75 -4.62 12.01
CA ARG A 343 4.45 -4.90 13.28
C ARG A 343 5.98 -4.88 13.18
N HIS A 344 6.55 -4.56 12.01
CA HIS A 344 7.99 -4.36 11.85
C HIS A 344 8.44 -3.17 12.72
N ARG A 345 9.02 -3.44 13.89
CA ARG A 345 9.43 -2.42 14.86
C ARG A 345 10.69 -1.67 14.44
N VAL A 346 11.60 -2.38 13.77
CA VAL A 346 12.82 -1.86 13.18
C VAL A 346 12.67 -2.03 11.67
N PRO A 347 12.99 -1.01 10.85
CA PRO A 347 12.87 -1.12 9.40
C PRO A 347 13.58 -2.39 8.92
N PRO A 348 12.87 -3.29 8.23
CA PRO A 348 13.35 -4.64 7.94
C PRO A 348 14.40 -4.69 6.84
N TYR A 349 14.85 -3.54 6.36
CA TYR A 349 15.95 -3.38 5.40
C TYR A 349 17.24 -2.86 6.05
N TYR A 350 17.20 -2.47 7.32
CA TYR A 350 18.40 -2.20 8.12
C TYR A 350 18.77 -3.41 8.96
N MET A 351 20.07 -3.66 9.12
CA MET A 351 20.56 -4.64 10.09
C MET A 351 20.10 -4.25 11.49
N ALA A 352 19.41 -5.16 12.19
CA ALA A 352 19.03 -4.94 13.57
C ALA A 352 20.27 -4.79 14.48
N ARG A 353 20.23 -3.82 15.42
CA ARG A 353 21.35 -3.53 16.34
C ARG A 353 21.75 -4.74 17.19
N ASP A 354 20.78 -5.53 17.62
CA ASP A 354 20.99 -6.71 18.48
C ASP A 354 21.29 -7.98 17.69
N GLY A 355 21.64 -7.87 16.40
CA GLY A 355 21.97 -8.99 15.52
C GLY A 355 20.89 -9.25 14.46
N ASP A 356 21.35 -9.54 13.24
CA ASP A 356 20.52 -9.84 12.07
C ASP A 356 21.32 -10.75 11.11
N ILE A 357 20.63 -11.43 10.20
CA ILE A 357 21.29 -12.24 9.16
C ILE A 357 21.27 -11.45 7.86
N ALA A 358 22.44 -11.11 7.38
CA ALA A 358 22.58 -10.51 6.06
C ALA A 358 22.22 -11.51 4.94
N LEU A 359 21.63 -11.01 3.86
CA LEU A 359 21.17 -11.82 2.74
C LEU A 359 22.33 -12.59 2.09
N ASP A 360 23.44 -11.92 1.81
CA ASP A 360 24.66 -12.53 1.27
C ASP A 360 25.25 -13.63 2.17
N VAL A 361 25.18 -13.48 3.50
CA VAL A 361 25.59 -14.52 4.46
C VAL A 361 24.68 -15.73 4.41
N MET A 362 23.36 -15.50 4.30
CA MET A 362 22.38 -16.58 4.14
C MET A 362 22.60 -17.38 2.85
N LEU A 363 23.01 -16.69 1.79
CA LEU A 363 23.25 -17.25 0.47
C LEU A 363 24.63 -17.90 0.31
N SER A 364 25.63 -17.56 1.13
CA SER A 364 27.00 -18.11 1.04
C SER A 364 27.28 -19.29 1.98
N ARG A 365 26.30 -19.74 2.78
CA ARG A 365 26.46 -20.74 3.87
C ARG A 365 27.49 -20.37 4.94
N GLN A 366 27.97 -19.12 4.97
CA GLN A 366 28.94 -18.63 5.96
C GLN A 366 28.28 -18.20 7.28
N ARG A 367 27.02 -18.59 7.51
CA ARG A 367 26.33 -18.26 8.76
C ARG A 367 27.00 -19.00 9.93
N ASP A 368 27.50 -18.23 10.89
CA ASP A 368 27.80 -18.77 12.21
C ASP A 368 26.49 -19.20 12.89
N ARG A 369 26.32 -20.51 13.10
CA ARG A 369 25.13 -21.05 13.77
C ARG A 369 25.00 -20.57 15.22
N ASN A 370 26.07 -20.03 15.80
CA ASN A 370 26.10 -19.49 17.16
C ASN A 370 25.78 -17.99 17.23
N SER A 371 25.56 -17.31 16.09
CA SER A 371 25.20 -15.89 16.09
C SER A 371 23.80 -15.69 16.68
N VAL A 372 23.69 -14.91 17.76
CA VAL A 372 22.40 -14.56 18.37
C VAL A 372 21.67 -13.58 17.45
N ILE A 373 20.44 -13.91 17.06
CA ILE A 373 19.55 -13.01 16.31
C ILE A 373 18.78 -12.15 17.30
N GLY A 374 18.71 -10.85 17.05
CA GLY A 374 17.91 -9.93 17.87
C GLY A 374 16.42 -10.28 17.84
N LYS A 375 15.70 -10.04 18.94
CA LYS A 375 14.27 -10.41 19.07
C LYS A 375 13.38 -9.83 17.96
N ALA A 376 13.64 -8.59 17.54
CA ALA A 376 12.89 -7.96 16.46
C ALA A 376 13.13 -8.66 15.11
N ALA A 377 14.39 -8.98 14.80
CA ALA A 377 14.73 -9.70 13.58
C ALA A 377 14.16 -11.13 13.59
N GLN A 378 14.22 -11.82 14.74
CA GLN A 378 13.62 -13.15 14.88
C GLN A 378 12.11 -13.12 14.64
N TYR A 379 11.40 -12.14 15.21
CA TYR A 379 9.95 -11.99 15.02
C TYR A 379 9.55 -11.84 13.55
N ASP A 380 10.34 -11.10 12.78
CA ASP A 380 10.12 -10.87 11.34
C ASP A 380 10.44 -12.13 10.52
N LEU A 381 11.49 -12.87 10.89
CA LEU A 381 11.83 -14.16 10.28
C LEU A 381 10.79 -15.25 10.59
N ASP A 382 10.24 -15.27 11.80
CA ASP A 382 9.16 -16.19 12.18
C ASP A 382 7.90 -15.92 11.35
N TYR A 383 7.58 -14.63 11.15
CA TYR A 383 6.49 -14.24 10.25
C TYR A 383 6.75 -14.67 8.81
N LEU A 384 7.98 -14.50 8.30
CA LEU A 384 8.39 -14.98 6.98
C LEU A 384 8.19 -16.50 6.86
N ALA A 385 8.70 -17.27 7.82
CA ALA A 385 8.56 -18.72 7.83
C ALA A 385 7.09 -19.17 7.91
N GLN A 386 6.28 -18.52 8.76
CA GLN A 386 4.87 -18.86 8.94
C GLN A 386 4.03 -18.64 7.66
N ILE A 387 4.27 -17.55 6.94
CA ILE A 387 3.52 -17.26 5.70
C ILE A 387 4.00 -18.14 4.55
N SER A 388 5.31 -18.38 4.47
CA SER A 388 5.93 -19.21 3.42
C SER A 388 5.55 -20.68 3.54
N SER A 389 5.51 -21.24 4.76
CA SER A 389 5.27 -22.67 5.01
C SER A 389 3.91 -23.18 4.52
N ARG A 390 2.95 -22.27 4.28
CA ARG A 390 1.64 -22.61 3.70
C ARG A 390 1.65 -22.77 2.18
N ARG A 391 2.74 -22.36 1.53
CA ARG A 391 2.88 -22.22 0.08
C ARG A 391 4.04 -23.07 -0.46
N GLY A 392 5.06 -23.29 0.35
CA GLY A 392 6.22 -24.10 -0.01
C GLY A 392 7.22 -24.23 1.14
N ASP A 393 8.40 -24.73 0.82
CA ASP A 393 9.49 -24.94 1.77
C ASP A 393 10.53 -23.82 1.64
N LEU A 394 10.61 -22.97 2.66
CA LEU A 394 11.51 -21.82 2.69
C LEU A 394 13.00 -22.23 2.76
N GLU A 395 13.33 -23.36 3.39
CA GLU A 395 14.71 -23.84 3.47
C GLU A 395 15.17 -24.36 2.09
N THR A 396 14.30 -25.12 1.42
CA THR A 396 14.50 -25.58 0.05
C THR A 396 14.66 -24.41 -0.92
N PHE A 397 13.85 -23.36 -0.78
CA PHE A 397 14.00 -22.12 -1.55
C PHE A 397 15.42 -21.55 -1.40
N PHE A 398 15.88 -21.31 -0.17
CA PHE A 398 17.22 -20.78 0.07
C PHE A 398 18.32 -21.73 -0.41
N ASP A 399 18.12 -23.04 -0.36
CA ASP A 399 19.07 -24.00 -0.94
C ASP A 399 19.17 -23.93 -2.47
N LYS A 400 18.08 -23.60 -3.18
CA LYS A 400 18.13 -23.31 -4.63
C LYS A 400 18.91 -22.03 -4.89
N GLN A 401 18.61 -20.96 -4.14
CA GLN A 401 19.30 -19.67 -4.29
C GLN A 401 20.83 -19.82 -4.11
N ARG A 402 21.26 -20.64 -3.14
CA ARG A 402 22.68 -20.94 -2.89
C ARG A 402 23.39 -21.66 -4.03
N LYS A 403 22.66 -22.41 -4.87
CA LYS A 403 23.24 -23.17 -6.00
C LYS A 403 23.34 -22.35 -7.28
N GLY A 404 22.61 -21.23 -7.35
CA GLY A 404 22.66 -20.29 -8.47
C GLY A 404 23.76 -19.24 -8.35
N ILE A 405 24.45 -19.19 -7.21
CA ILE A 405 25.68 -18.42 -6.94
C ILE A 405 26.84 -19.40 -7.00
#